data_AF-V8CJR5-F1
#
_entry.id   AF-V8CJR5-F1
#
_cell.length_a   1.000
_cell.length_b   1.000
_cell.length_c   1.000
_cell.angle_alpha   90.00
_cell.angle_beta   90.00
_cell.angle_gamma   90.00
#
_symmetry.space_group_name_H-M   'P 1'
#
loop_
_entity.id
_entity.type
_entity.pdbx_description
1 polymer ?
#
loop_
_entity_poly.entity_id
_entity_poly.type
_entity_poly.pdbx_seq_one_letter_code
_entity_poly.pdbx_strand_id
1 'polypeptide(L)'
;MLHLNPKLLAWLWLLIAIITEVLGSSFLKLAQSMSYGFLVTAFFICVSYYFIGLSIKRISVSVAYAMWEVLGVICIVLIGIWYFDENLAFVQYAGIACAIAGIMLINFGEIDSSEHTTPSIKALAILAAGLLGVVALAWVCSLVNGALFGFFLVCAAAVLDVVANLLLKASNGFSKLGYGLGAVGVVIGAFYLLMLALDSMELAVAYSSWGAIGIIGTIAGGRILFGERLNAIGYVGVVLVIAAVGLLHEIV
;
A
#
# COMPACT_ATOMS: atom_id res chain seq x y z
N MET A 1 1.13 -29.15 -21.90
CA MET A 1 1.44 -27.71 -21.75
C MET A 1 0.12 -26.94 -21.76
N LEU A 2 -0.41 -26.57 -20.60
CA LEU A 2 -1.68 -25.85 -20.48
C LEU A 2 -1.60 -24.50 -21.23
N HIS A 3 -2.33 -24.37 -22.34
CA HIS A 3 -2.55 -23.08 -23.02
C HIS A 3 -3.53 -22.25 -22.17
N LEU A 4 -3.06 -21.71 -21.06
CA LEU A 4 -3.84 -20.80 -20.25
C LEU A 4 -4.08 -19.50 -21.03
N ASN A 5 -5.31 -19.00 -20.97
CA ASN A 5 -5.66 -17.69 -21.54
C ASN A 5 -4.73 -16.61 -20.95
N PRO A 6 -4.09 -15.74 -21.75
CA PRO A 6 -3.18 -14.71 -21.26
C PRO A 6 -3.77 -13.80 -20.17
N LYS A 7 -5.09 -13.55 -20.21
CA LYS A 7 -5.79 -12.79 -19.17
C LYS A 7 -5.94 -13.60 -17.88
N LEU A 8 -6.31 -14.89 -17.99
CA LEU A 8 -6.41 -15.78 -16.82
C LEU A 8 -5.07 -15.90 -16.11
N LEU A 9 -3.98 -15.99 -16.86
CA LEU A 9 -2.63 -16.04 -16.31
C LEU A 9 -2.28 -14.79 -15.48
N ALA A 10 -2.75 -13.61 -15.92
CA ALA A 10 -2.55 -12.36 -15.18
C ALA A 10 -3.25 -12.36 -13.81
N TRP A 11 -4.49 -12.86 -13.78
CA TRP A 11 -5.26 -13.01 -12.55
C TRP A 11 -4.65 -14.03 -11.60
N LEU A 12 -4.04 -15.10 -12.11
CA LEU A 12 -3.29 -16.05 -11.29
C LEU A 12 -2.04 -15.40 -10.68
N TRP A 13 -1.30 -14.58 -11.44
CA TRP A 13 -0.18 -13.81 -10.90
C TRP A 13 -0.63 -12.83 -9.82
N LEU A 14 -1.74 -12.13 -10.02
CA LEU A 14 -2.30 -11.25 -9.01
C LEU A 14 -2.70 -12.01 -7.73
N LEU A 15 -3.34 -13.17 -7.88
CA LEU A 15 -3.71 -14.00 -6.73
C LEU A 15 -2.48 -14.45 -5.94
N ILE A 16 -1.41 -14.88 -6.62
CA ILE A 16 -0.14 -15.26 -5.98
C ILE A 16 0.48 -14.04 -5.29
N ALA A 17 0.42 -12.85 -5.90
CA ALA A 17 0.93 -11.62 -5.29
C ALA A 17 0.21 -11.31 -3.97
N ILE A 18 -1.13 -11.38 -3.96
CA ILE A 18 -1.93 -11.14 -2.75
C ILE A 18 -1.62 -12.18 -1.68
N ILE A 19 -1.61 -13.47 -2.01
CA ILE A 19 -1.34 -14.54 -1.04
C ILE A 19 0.04 -14.36 -0.41
N THR A 20 1.06 -14.08 -1.24
CA THR A 20 2.43 -13.92 -0.75
C THR A 20 2.61 -12.65 0.08
N GLU A 21 1.95 -11.55 -0.29
CA GLU A 21 1.93 -10.34 0.54
C GLU A 21 1.26 -10.60 1.88
N VAL A 22 0.08 -11.22 1.89
CA VAL A 22 -0.68 -11.49 3.12
C VAL A 22 0.12 -12.38 4.07
N LEU A 23 0.80 -13.40 3.53
CA LEU A 23 1.73 -14.23 4.29
C LEU A 23 2.89 -13.39 4.86
N GLY A 24 3.58 -12.62 4.02
CA GLY A 24 4.69 -11.77 4.45
C GLY A 24 4.30 -10.80 5.56
N SER A 25 3.16 -10.14 5.40
CA SER A 25 2.62 -9.16 6.35
C SER A 25 2.20 -9.80 7.68
N SER A 26 1.71 -11.04 7.63
CA SER A 26 1.44 -11.82 8.85
C SER A 26 2.74 -12.15 9.58
N PHE A 27 3.80 -12.50 8.86
CA PHE A 27 5.14 -12.68 9.44
C PHE A 27 5.74 -11.36 9.96
N LEU A 28 5.29 -10.20 9.48
CA LEU A 28 5.76 -8.89 9.94
C LEU A 28 5.45 -8.69 11.43
N LYS A 29 4.23 -9.01 11.87
CA LYS A 29 3.87 -8.90 13.30
C LYS A 29 4.62 -9.94 14.14
N LEU A 30 4.82 -11.15 13.62
CA LEU A 30 5.62 -12.19 14.28
C LEU A 30 7.11 -11.82 14.36
N ALA A 31 7.60 -10.99 13.44
CA ALA A 31 9.01 -10.59 13.35
C ALA A 31 9.52 -9.85 14.58
N GLN A 32 8.65 -9.20 15.36
CA GLN A 32 9.04 -8.58 16.63
C GLN A 32 9.59 -9.60 17.64
N SER A 33 9.12 -10.84 17.56
CA SER A 33 9.53 -11.93 18.46
C SER A 33 10.60 -12.87 17.87
N MET A 34 10.85 -12.78 16.56
CA MET A 34 11.73 -13.70 15.83
C MET A 34 12.86 -12.95 15.13
N SER A 35 14.11 -13.29 15.44
CA SER A 35 15.30 -12.61 14.89
C SER A 35 15.40 -12.61 13.35
N TYR A 36 14.69 -13.51 12.66
CA TYR A 36 14.68 -13.62 11.19
C TYR A 36 13.32 -13.26 10.56
N GLY A 37 12.32 -12.84 11.35
CA GLY A 37 10.97 -12.64 10.83
C GLY A 37 10.89 -11.52 9.79
N PHE A 38 11.71 -10.46 9.92
CA PHE A 38 11.77 -9.41 8.90
C PHE A 38 12.36 -9.92 7.58
N LEU A 39 13.37 -10.80 7.62
CA LEU A 39 13.94 -11.39 6.41
C LEU A 39 12.92 -12.26 5.68
N VAL A 40 12.11 -13.03 6.44
CA VAL A 40 11.00 -13.81 5.89
C VAL A 40 9.96 -12.89 5.25
N THR A 41 9.59 -11.81 5.93
CA THR A 41 8.68 -10.80 5.38
C THR A 41 9.23 -10.21 4.08
N ALA A 42 10.47 -9.71 4.09
CA ALA A 42 11.11 -9.12 2.93
C ALA A 42 11.15 -10.10 1.75
N PHE A 43 11.40 -11.39 1.99
CA PHE A 43 11.34 -12.42 0.94
C PHE A 43 9.94 -12.50 0.32
N PHE A 44 8.90 -12.64 1.14
CA PHE A 44 7.51 -12.72 0.66
C PHE A 44 7.07 -11.44 -0.07
N ILE A 45 7.47 -10.27 0.40
CA ILE A 45 7.17 -8.98 -0.25
C ILE A 45 7.90 -8.87 -1.59
N CYS A 46 9.16 -9.30 -1.70
CA CYS A 46 9.87 -9.36 -2.99
C CYS A 46 9.12 -10.24 -3.99
N VAL A 47 8.67 -11.42 -3.54
CA VAL A 47 7.92 -12.36 -4.36
C VAL A 47 6.59 -11.74 -4.80
N SER A 48 5.85 -11.11 -3.88
CA SER A 48 4.60 -10.43 -4.19
C SER A 48 4.78 -9.33 -5.24
N TYR A 49 5.73 -8.42 -5.02
CA TYR A 49 6.04 -7.31 -5.91
C TYR A 49 6.43 -7.78 -7.31
N TYR A 50 7.18 -8.88 -7.41
CA TYR A 50 7.49 -9.50 -8.68
C TYR A 50 6.23 -9.98 -9.42
N PHE A 51 5.33 -10.69 -8.74
CA PHE A 51 4.11 -11.24 -9.35
C PHE A 51 3.08 -10.16 -9.74
N ILE A 52 2.91 -9.11 -8.94
CA ILE A 52 2.07 -7.98 -9.35
C ILE A 52 2.69 -7.24 -10.54
N GLY A 53 4.02 -7.13 -10.62
CA GLY A 53 4.69 -6.64 -11.82
C GLY A 53 4.39 -7.48 -13.07
N LEU A 54 4.23 -8.80 -12.93
CA LEU A 54 3.81 -9.67 -14.03
C LEU A 54 2.33 -9.53 -14.38
N SER A 55 1.45 -9.28 -13.40
CA SER A 55 0.01 -9.12 -13.64
C SER A 55 -0.29 -7.84 -14.44
N ILE A 56 0.34 -6.72 -14.08
CA ILE A 56 0.13 -5.41 -14.73
C ILE A 56 0.61 -5.36 -16.20
N LYS A 57 1.35 -6.36 -16.67
CA LYS A 57 1.69 -6.51 -18.11
C LYS A 57 0.50 -6.93 -18.97
N ARG A 58 -0.59 -7.39 -18.35
CA ARG A 58 -1.69 -8.11 -19.02
C ARG A 58 -3.08 -7.62 -18.63
N ILE A 59 -3.22 -7.01 -17.46
CA ILE A 59 -4.42 -6.30 -17.00
C ILE A 59 -4.09 -4.83 -16.74
N SER A 60 -5.10 -3.96 -16.69
CA SER A 60 -4.85 -2.55 -16.38
C SER A 60 -4.23 -2.41 -14.99
N VAL A 61 -3.30 -1.46 -14.87
CA VAL A 61 -2.57 -1.19 -13.62
C VAL A 61 -3.56 -0.87 -12.49
N SER A 62 -4.55 -0.04 -12.80
CA SER A 62 -5.56 0.41 -11.84
C SER A 62 -6.40 -0.75 -11.29
N VAL A 63 -6.82 -1.69 -12.15
CA VAL A 63 -7.53 -2.90 -11.71
C VAL A 63 -6.63 -3.79 -10.85
N ALA A 64 -5.36 -3.98 -11.23
CA ALA A 64 -4.44 -4.81 -10.47
C ALA A 64 -4.20 -4.23 -9.07
N TYR A 65 -3.88 -2.94 -8.97
CA TYR A 65 -3.62 -2.27 -7.69
C TYR A 65 -4.84 -2.22 -6.81
N ALA A 66 -6.02 -1.90 -7.36
CA ALA A 66 -7.20 -1.83 -6.52
C ALA A 66 -7.65 -3.20 -5.99
N MET A 67 -7.52 -4.26 -6.79
CA MET A 67 -7.80 -5.62 -6.33
C MET A 67 -6.78 -6.08 -5.29
N TRP A 68 -5.52 -5.71 -5.48
CA TRP A 68 -4.44 -6.02 -4.54
C TRP A 68 -4.68 -5.36 -3.17
N GLU A 69 -4.94 -4.05 -3.16
CA GLU A 69 -5.20 -3.28 -1.94
C GLU A 69 -6.45 -3.74 -1.20
N VAL A 70 -7.59 -3.88 -1.89
CA VAL A 70 -8.86 -4.26 -1.25
C VAL A 70 -8.78 -5.66 -0.66
N LEU A 71 -8.31 -6.64 -1.44
CA LEU A 71 -8.24 -8.02 -0.95
C LEU A 71 -7.14 -8.18 0.11
N GLY A 72 -6.01 -7.50 -0.04
CA GLY A 72 -4.94 -7.46 0.94
C GLY A 72 -5.45 -6.98 2.30
N VAL A 73 -6.07 -5.79 2.35
CA VAL A 73 -6.64 -5.23 3.59
C VAL A 73 -7.67 -6.17 4.21
N ILE A 74 -8.60 -6.73 3.43
CA ILE A 74 -9.61 -7.67 3.95
C ILE A 74 -8.93 -8.88 4.60
N CYS A 75 -7.96 -9.50 3.91
CA CYS A 75 -7.25 -10.66 4.44
C CYS A 75 -6.45 -10.34 5.70
N ILE A 76 -5.73 -9.22 5.73
CA ILE A 76 -4.95 -8.81 6.90
C ILE A 76 -5.83 -8.51 8.10
N VAL A 77 -6.96 -7.84 7.90
CA VAL A 77 -7.92 -7.57 8.98
C VAL A 77 -8.46 -8.88 9.55
N LEU A 78 -8.83 -9.84 8.70
CA LEU A 78 -9.32 -11.14 9.15
C LEU A 78 -8.25 -11.90 9.95
N ILE A 79 -6.99 -11.87 9.50
CA ILE A 79 -5.87 -12.48 10.22
C ILE A 79 -5.61 -11.75 11.54
N GLY A 80 -5.64 -10.41 11.56
CA GLY A 80 -5.55 -9.60 12.78
C GLY A 80 -6.55 -10.05 13.84
N ILE A 81 -7.83 -10.14 13.47
CA ILE A 81 -8.89 -10.47 14.41
C ILE A 81 -8.84 -11.95 14.83
N TRP A 82 -8.60 -12.88 13.90
CA TRP A 82 -8.76 -14.33 14.20
C TRP A 82 -7.47 -15.03 14.64
N TYR A 83 -6.31 -14.56 14.18
CA TYR A 83 -5.02 -15.20 14.48
C TYR A 83 -4.23 -14.44 15.54
N PHE A 84 -4.31 -13.11 15.55
CA PHE A 84 -3.63 -12.26 16.52
C PHE A 84 -4.54 -11.81 17.68
N ASP A 85 -5.80 -12.25 17.70
CA ASP A 85 -6.81 -11.92 18.72
C ASP A 85 -6.93 -10.40 18.98
N GLU A 86 -6.81 -9.59 17.91
CA GLU A 86 -6.82 -8.13 18.01
C GLU A 86 -8.17 -7.61 18.53
N ASN A 87 -8.14 -6.92 19.66
CA ASN A 87 -9.33 -6.35 20.28
C ASN A 87 -9.60 -4.96 19.71
N LEU A 88 -10.39 -4.90 18.64
CA LEU A 88 -10.74 -3.66 18.00
C LEU A 88 -12.01 -3.06 18.62
N ALA A 89 -11.99 -1.75 18.85
CA ALA A 89 -13.18 -1.01 19.24
C ALA A 89 -14.20 -0.99 18.09
N PHE A 90 -15.49 -0.83 18.43
CA PHE A 90 -16.55 -0.73 17.43
C PHE A 90 -16.29 0.38 16.39
N VAL A 91 -15.71 1.51 16.83
CA VAL A 91 -15.35 2.63 15.96
C VAL A 91 -14.25 2.24 14.97
N GLN A 92 -13.27 1.42 15.39
CA GLN A 92 -12.21 0.93 14.51
C GLN A 92 -12.77 0.00 13.43
N TYR A 93 -13.72 -0.89 13.77
CA TYR A 93 -14.42 -1.70 12.77
C TYR A 93 -15.15 -0.83 11.73
N ALA A 94 -15.84 0.22 12.18
CA ALA A 94 -16.48 1.17 11.27
C ALA A 94 -15.46 1.91 10.39
N GLY A 95 -14.31 2.29 10.95
CA GLY A 95 -13.19 2.88 10.23
C GLY A 95 -12.64 1.96 9.14
N ILE A 96 -12.37 0.69 9.45
CA ILE A 96 -11.91 -0.32 8.47
C ILE A 96 -12.93 -0.48 7.35
N ALA A 97 -14.22 -0.61 7.68
CA ALA A 97 -15.29 -0.74 6.70
C ALA A 97 -15.37 0.49 5.77
N CYS A 98 -15.23 1.70 6.34
CA CYS A 98 -15.18 2.94 5.57
C CYS A 98 -13.94 3.01 4.68
N ALA A 99 -12.77 2.56 5.15
CA ALA A 99 -11.55 2.51 4.36
C ALA A 99 -11.74 1.61 3.12
N ILE A 100 -12.20 0.37 3.33
CA ILE A 100 -12.45 -0.58 2.23
C ILE A 100 -13.45 0.00 1.22
N ALA A 101 -14.57 0.55 1.70
CA ALA A 101 -15.58 1.16 0.82
C ALA A 101 -15.02 2.37 0.06
N GLY A 102 -14.23 3.22 0.72
CA GLY A 102 -13.62 4.39 0.09
C GLY A 102 -12.61 4.01 -0.99
N ILE A 103 -11.78 3.00 -0.72
CA ILE A 103 -10.84 2.41 -1.69
C ILE A 103 -11.59 1.87 -2.92
N MET A 104 -12.70 1.15 -2.71
CA MET A 104 -13.53 0.65 -3.82
C MET A 104 -14.11 1.80 -4.66
N LEU A 105 -14.62 2.86 -4.03
CA LEU A 105 -15.17 4.02 -4.74
C LEU A 105 -14.10 4.77 -5.54
N ILE A 106 -12.90 4.90 -4.99
CA ILE A 106 -11.74 5.45 -5.67
C ILE A 106 -11.46 4.67 -6.95
N ASN A 107 -11.37 3.34 -6.84
CA ASN A 107 -11.08 2.46 -7.97
C ASN A 107 -12.15 2.59 -9.08
N PHE A 108 -13.44 2.56 -8.72
CA PHE A 108 -14.50 2.78 -9.71
C PHE A 108 -14.53 4.21 -10.27
N GLY A 109 -13.91 5.14 -9.57
CA GLY A 109 -13.84 6.54 -9.96
C GLY A 109 -12.67 6.88 -10.88
N GLU A 110 -11.69 5.99 -11.01
CA GLU A 110 -10.48 6.22 -11.77
C GLU A 110 -10.77 6.19 -13.27
N ILE A 111 -10.31 7.22 -13.99
CA ILE A 111 -10.43 7.31 -15.43
C ILE A 111 -9.06 6.95 -16.01
N ASP A 112 -8.94 5.75 -16.57
CA ASP A 112 -7.73 5.28 -17.23
C ASP A 112 -7.37 6.20 -18.42
N SER A 113 -6.40 7.09 -18.23
CA SER A 113 -5.74 7.78 -19.34
C SER A 113 -4.65 6.86 -19.91
N SER A 114 -4.90 6.34 -21.10
CA SER A 114 -4.07 5.34 -21.81
C SER A 114 -2.67 5.81 -22.25
N GLU A 115 -2.19 6.95 -21.75
CA GLU A 115 -0.85 7.45 -22.04
C GLU A 115 0.15 6.93 -21.00
N HIS A 116 0.85 5.84 -21.35
CA HIS A 116 2.04 5.38 -20.61
C HIS A 116 3.22 6.32 -20.86
N THR A 117 3.13 7.57 -20.40
CA THR A 117 4.27 8.47 -20.37
C THR A 117 5.26 8.00 -19.32
N THR A 118 6.52 7.80 -19.72
CA THR A 118 7.62 7.67 -18.75
C THR A 118 7.65 8.91 -17.87
N PRO A 119 7.58 8.77 -16.53
CA PRO A 119 7.71 9.91 -15.65
C PRO A 119 9.10 10.54 -15.84
N SER A 120 9.14 11.87 -15.94
CA SER A 120 10.41 12.60 -15.94
C SER A 120 11.16 12.36 -14.62
N ILE A 121 12.47 12.11 -14.69
CA ILE A 121 13.34 11.91 -13.52
C ILE A 121 13.18 13.06 -12.51
N LYS A 122 12.90 14.28 -13.00
CA LYS A 122 12.66 15.46 -12.14
C LYS A 122 11.35 15.37 -11.36
N ALA A 123 10.29 14.80 -11.93
CA ALA A 123 9.00 14.69 -11.27
C ALA A 123 8.99 13.56 -10.21
N LEU A 124 9.69 12.45 -10.50
CA LEU A 124 10.00 11.40 -9.53
C LEU A 124 10.83 11.93 -8.36
N ALA A 125 11.84 12.75 -8.64
CA ALA A 125 12.66 13.39 -7.61
C ALA A 125 11.88 14.42 -6.77
N ILE A 126 10.92 15.15 -7.35
CA ILE A 126 10.08 16.12 -6.62
C ILE A 126 9.10 15.42 -5.67
N LEU A 127 8.51 14.29 -6.08
CA LEU A 127 7.67 13.48 -5.19
C LEU A 127 8.50 12.81 -4.08
N ALA A 128 9.68 12.28 -4.41
CA ALA A 128 10.64 11.74 -3.43
C ALA A 128 11.22 12.83 -2.48
N ALA A 129 11.34 14.08 -2.93
CA ALA A 129 11.78 15.21 -2.10
C ALA A 129 10.66 15.77 -1.21
N GLY A 130 9.41 15.82 -1.69
CA GLY A 130 8.24 16.09 -0.86
C GLY A 130 8.07 15.05 0.24
N LEU A 131 8.43 13.80 -0.07
CA LEU A 131 8.56 12.67 0.83
C LEU A 131 9.53 12.91 1.99
N LEU A 132 10.73 13.38 1.66
CA LEU A 132 11.77 13.73 2.64
C LEU A 132 11.34 14.89 3.55
N GLY A 133 10.52 15.81 3.04
CA GLY A 133 9.90 16.88 3.84
C GLY A 133 8.94 16.35 4.91
N VAL A 134 8.18 15.29 4.60
CA VAL A 134 7.29 14.61 5.56
C VAL A 134 8.09 13.79 6.57
N VAL A 135 9.15 13.11 6.14
CA VAL A 135 10.09 12.39 7.04
C VAL A 135 10.84 13.36 7.96
N ALA A 136 11.22 14.55 7.48
CA ALA A 136 11.82 15.60 8.29
C ALA A 136 10.82 16.22 9.28
N LEU A 137 9.55 16.39 8.89
CA LEU A 137 8.49 16.82 9.79
C LEU A 137 8.21 15.75 10.87
N ALA A 138 8.25 14.47 10.50
CA ALA A 138 8.12 13.34 11.41
C ALA A 138 9.32 13.26 12.39
N TRP A 139 10.53 13.57 11.94
CA TRP A 139 11.71 13.70 12.81
C TRP A 139 11.55 14.84 13.84
N VAL A 140 11.03 16.01 13.42
CA VAL A 140 10.72 17.13 14.33
C VAL A 140 9.61 16.77 15.32
N CYS A 141 8.64 15.93 14.92
CA CYS A 141 7.54 15.50 15.79
C CYS A 141 7.88 14.32 16.71
N SER A 142 9.00 13.60 16.48
CA SER A 142 9.54 12.62 17.43
C SER A 142 9.92 13.23 18.80
N LEU A 143 9.89 14.56 18.90
CA LEU A 143 10.04 15.32 20.12
C LEU A 143 8.74 15.39 20.96
N VAL A 144 7.60 14.82 20.50
CA VAL A 144 6.29 14.92 21.17
C VAL A 144 5.52 13.57 21.20
N ASN A 145 5.20 13.10 22.42
CA ASN A 145 4.27 12.04 22.88
C ASN A 145 4.19 10.66 22.15
N GLY A 146 4.23 9.60 22.96
CA GLY A 146 4.36 8.19 22.54
C GLY A 146 3.17 7.52 21.83
N ALA A 147 1.97 8.12 21.81
CA ALA A 147 0.81 7.54 21.11
C ALA A 147 0.77 7.86 19.61
N LEU A 148 1.33 9.01 19.19
CA LEU A 148 1.37 9.38 17.77
C LEU A 148 2.51 8.69 17.00
N PHE A 149 3.49 8.11 17.70
CA PHE A 149 4.69 7.56 17.07
C PHE A 149 4.38 6.47 16.05
N GLY A 150 3.51 5.51 16.38
CA GLY A 150 3.07 4.47 15.44
C GLY A 150 2.36 5.04 14.22
N PHE A 151 1.45 6.00 14.42
CA PHE A 151 0.71 6.61 13.32
C PHE A 151 1.65 7.36 12.36
N PHE A 152 2.66 8.03 12.89
CA PHE A 152 3.69 8.67 12.06
C PHE A 152 4.49 7.65 11.25
N LEU A 153 4.87 6.52 11.85
CA LEU A 153 5.55 5.44 11.15
C LEU A 153 4.68 4.85 10.04
N VAL A 154 3.37 4.70 10.27
CA VAL A 154 2.41 4.31 9.22
C VAL A 154 2.36 5.34 8.10
N CYS A 155 2.27 6.64 8.43
CA CYS A 155 2.31 7.70 7.43
C CYS A 155 3.58 7.63 6.59
N ALA A 156 4.74 7.50 7.24
CA ALA A 156 6.04 7.39 6.56
C ALA A 156 6.14 6.11 5.69
N ALA A 157 5.63 4.99 6.19
CA ALA A 157 5.54 3.73 5.45
C ALA A 157 4.64 3.86 4.21
N ALA A 158 3.44 4.46 4.35
CA ALA A 158 2.50 4.67 3.24
C ALA A 158 3.10 5.56 2.16
N VAL A 159 3.86 6.55 2.61
CA VAL A 159 4.55 7.49 1.75
C VAL A 159 5.69 6.81 0.94
N LEU A 160 6.48 5.93 1.57
CA LEU A 160 7.44 5.08 0.84
C LEU A 160 6.72 4.11 -0.11
N ASP A 161 5.61 3.53 0.32
CA ASP A 161 4.80 2.63 -0.50
C ASP A 161 4.28 3.32 -1.77
N VAL A 162 3.78 4.56 -1.67
CA VAL A 162 3.40 5.38 -2.84
C VAL A 162 4.55 5.48 -3.83
N VAL A 163 5.77 5.75 -3.36
CA VAL A 163 6.95 5.81 -4.23
C VAL A 163 7.25 4.45 -4.86
N ALA A 164 7.17 3.37 -4.09
CA ALA A 164 7.37 2.02 -4.60
C ALA A 164 6.34 1.66 -5.70
N ASN A 165 5.07 1.96 -5.48
CA ASN A 165 3.98 1.71 -6.42
C ASN A 165 4.13 2.53 -7.70
N LEU A 166 4.50 3.82 -7.60
CA LEU A 166 4.76 4.66 -8.77
C LEU A 166 5.99 4.17 -9.57
N LEU A 167 7.05 3.71 -8.89
CA LEU A 167 8.23 3.10 -9.52
C LEU A 167 7.87 1.77 -10.20
N LEU A 168 7.04 0.94 -9.56
CA LEU A 168 6.57 -0.32 -10.11
C LEU A 168 5.75 -0.10 -11.37
N LYS A 169 4.82 0.88 -11.35
CA LYS A 169 4.05 1.34 -12.52
C LYS A 169 4.98 1.82 -13.63
N ALA A 170 6.00 2.63 -13.31
CA ALA A 170 6.99 3.12 -14.27
C ALA A 170 7.89 2.02 -14.85
N SER A 171 8.07 0.90 -14.13
CA SER A 171 8.92 -0.23 -14.54
C SER A 171 8.35 -1.03 -15.73
N ASN A 172 7.06 -0.86 -16.04
CA ASN A 172 6.32 -1.67 -17.02
C ASN A 172 6.50 -3.17 -16.73
N GLY A 173 6.21 -3.58 -15.49
CA GLY A 173 6.33 -4.95 -15.02
C GLY A 173 7.76 -5.49 -15.07
N PHE A 174 8.73 -4.74 -14.53
CA PHE A 174 10.16 -5.07 -14.54
C PHE A 174 10.85 -5.08 -15.92
N SER A 175 10.19 -4.57 -16.97
CA SER A 175 10.85 -4.41 -18.27
C SER A 175 11.99 -3.37 -18.20
N LYS A 176 11.84 -2.35 -17.33
CA LYS A 176 12.90 -1.41 -16.97
C LYS A 176 13.43 -1.76 -15.58
N LEU A 177 14.52 -2.54 -15.56
CA LEU A 177 15.04 -3.16 -14.34
C LEU A 177 15.38 -2.14 -13.24
N GLY A 178 15.90 -0.95 -13.60
CA GLY A 178 16.24 0.09 -12.62
C GLY A 178 15.04 0.57 -11.78
N TYR A 179 13.89 0.82 -12.43
CA TYR A 179 12.67 1.20 -11.72
C TYR A 179 12.09 0.04 -10.91
N GLY A 180 12.15 -1.19 -11.44
CA GLY A 180 11.65 -2.38 -10.74
C GLY A 180 12.45 -2.71 -9.48
N LEU A 181 13.79 -2.72 -9.56
CA LEU A 181 14.65 -2.93 -8.39
C LEU A 181 14.53 -1.78 -7.38
N GLY A 182 14.39 -0.55 -7.86
CA GLY A 182 14.11 0.62 -7.01
C GLY A 182 12.80 0.46 -6.24
N ALA A 183 11.72 0.02 -6.92
CA ALA A 183 10.43 -0.24 -6.28
C ALA A 183 10.56 -1.27 -5.15
N VAL A 184 11.24 -2.39 -5.42
CA VAL A 184 11.46 -3.45 -4.42
C VAL A 184 12.29 -2.94 -3.24
N GLY A 185 13.34 -2.16 -3.48
CA GLY A 185 14.14 -1.59 -2.39
C GLY A 185 13.34 -0.63 -1.50
N VAL A 186 12.53 0.24 -2.11
CA VAL A 186 11.70 1.22 -1.39
C VAL A 186 10.59 0.53 -0.60
N VAL A 187 9.91 -0.47 -1.17
CA VAL A 187 8.83 -1.17 -0.45
C VAL A 187 9.36 -1.95 0.75
N ILE A 188 10.54 -2.57 0.67
CA ILE A 188 11.15 -3.24 1.83
C ILE A 188 11.36 -2.22 2.97
N GLY A 189 11.77 -1.00 2.64
CA GLY A 189 11.85 0.11 3.60
C GLY A 189 10.48 0.50 4.18
N ALA A 190 9.43 0.54 3.35
CA ALA A 190 8.06 0.80 3.79
C ALA A 190 7.59 -0.24 4.81
N PHE A 191 7.77 -1.54 4.51
CA PHE A 191 7.40 -2.63 5.42
C PHE A 191 8.24 -2.64 6.69
N TYR A 192 9.50 -2.20 6.63
CA TYR A 192 10.31 -2.04 7.83
C TYR A 192 9.73 -0.96 8.76
N LEU A 193 9.35 0.21 8.23
CA LEU A 193 8.69 1.24 9.02
C LEU A 193 7.32 0.79 9.54
N LEU A 194 6.57 0.04 8.73
CA LEU A 194 5.30 -0.55 9.14
C LEU A 194 5.50 -1.53 10.30
N MET A 195 6.54 -2.38 10.27
CA MET A 195 6.90 -3.28 11.37
C MET A 195 7.12 -2.52 12.68
N LEU A 196 7.85 -1.39 12.62
CA LEU A 196 8.10 -0.56 13.80
C LEU A 196 6.81 0.09 14.30
N ALA A 197 5.86 0.41 13.43
CA ALA A 197 4.56 0.96 13.83
C ALA A 197 3.76 -0.05 14.67
N LEU A 198 3.87 -1.34 14.34
CA LEU A 198 3.19 -2.42 15.05
C LEU A 198 3.61 -2.58 16.52
N ASP A 199 4.68 -1.92 16.98
CA ASP A 199 5.04 -1.88 18.40
C ASP A 199 4.04 -1.06 19.24
N SER A 200 3.23 -0.22 18.58
CA SER A 200 2.34 0.74 19.24
C SER A 200 0.89 0.70 18.76
N MET A 201 0.56 -0.15 17.79
CA MET A 201 -0.79 -0.31 17.27
C MET A 201 -1.02 -1.70 16.68
N GLU A 202 -2.29 -2.07 16.58
CA GLU A 202 -2.71 -3.33 16.00
C GLU A 202 -2.47 -3.41 14.49
N LEU A 203 -2.22 -4.61 13.97
CA LEU A 203 -1.93 -4.86 12.56
C LEU A 203 -3.10 -4.42 11.69
N ALA A 204 -4.34 -4.75 12.06
CA ALA A 204 -5.52 -4.36 11.30
C ALA A 204 -5.65 -2.83 11.18
N VAL A 205 -5.37 -2.09 12.26
CA VAL A 205 -5.43 -0.62 12.28
C VAL A 205 -4.30 -0.02 11.45
N ALA A 206 -3.08 -0.51 11.63
CA ALA A 206 -1.90 -0.07 10.89
C ALA A 206 -2.08 -0.29 9.38
N TYR A 207 -2.49 -1.49 8.97
CA TYR A 207 -2.68 -1.84 7.56
C TYR A 207 -3.81 -1.05 6.90
N SER A 208 -4.94 -0.89 7.59
CA SER A 208 -6.07 -0.14 7.06
C SER A 208 -5.72 1.34 6.87
N SER A 209 -4.96 1.90 7.80
CA SER A 209 -4.48 3.28 7.73
C SER A 209 -3.40 3.46 6.65
N TRP A 210 -2.47 2.51 6.57
CA TRP A 210 -1.43 2.45 5.56
C TRP A 210 -2.00 2.42 4.14
N GLY A 211 -2.92 1.48 3.85
CA GLY A 211 -3.56 1.35 2.54
C GLY A 211 -4.43 2.57 2.19
N ALA A 212 -5.17 3.11 3.16
CA ALA A 212 -5.95 4.34 3.00
C ALA A 212 -5.07 5.53 2.54
N ILE A 213 -3.98 5.78 3.25
CA ILE A 213 -3.05 6.87 2.93
C ILE A 213 -2.30 6.58 1.62
N GLY A 214 -1.87 5.32 1.42
CA GLY A 214 -1.14 4.86 0.25
C GLY A 214 -1.92 5.05 -1.04
N ILE A 215 -3.22 4.74 -1.04
CA ILE A 215 -4.08 4.93 -2.22
C ILE A 215 -4.29 6.41 -2.54
N ILE A 216 -4.55 7.26 -1.55
CA ILE A 216 -4.67 8.71 -1.77
C ILE A 216 -3.37 9.27 -2.37
N GLY A 217 -2.22 8.85 -1.86
CA GLY A 217 -0.92 9.26 -2.38
C GLY A 217 -0.66 8.73 -3.79
N THR A 218 -1.02 7.49 -4.08
CA THR A 218 -0.81 6.85 -5.39
C THR A 218 -1.67 7.49 -6.47
N ILE A 219 -2.90 7.87 -6.15
CA ILE A 219 -3.76 8.70 -7.01
C ILE A 219 -3.12 10.05 -7.30
N ALA A 220 -2.68 10.76 -6.25
CA ALA A 220 -2.13 12.10 -6.39
C ALA A 220 -0.85 12.06 -7.25
N GLY A 221 0.01 11.08 -6.99
CA GLY A 221 1.19 10.78 -7.82
C GLY A 221 0.80 10.38 -9.24
N GLY A 222 -0.23 9.56 -9.40
CA GLY A 222 -0.86 9.17 -10.68
C GLY A 222 -1.22 10.37 -11.53
N ARG A 223 -1.95 11.32 -10.94
CA ARG A 223 -2.35 12.57 -11.58
C ARG A 223 -1.16 13.47 -11.95
N ILE A 224 -0.18 13.61 -11.06
CA ILE A 224 0.98 14.49 -11.26
C ILE A 224 1.95 13.91 -12.30
N LEU A 225 2.20 12.60 -12.26
CA LEU A 225 3.22 11.92 -13.08
C LEU A 225 2.69 11.37 -14.39
N PHE A 226 1.45 10.88 -14.40
CA PHE A 226 0.85 10.14 -15.51
C PHE A 226 -0.40 10.82 -16.07
N GLY A 227 -0.79 11.99 -15.53
CA GLY A 227 -1.93 12.77 -16.03
C GLY A 227 -3.30 12.17 -15.71
N GLU A 228 -3.35 11.20 -14.80
CA GLU A 228 -4.57 10.46 -14.44
C GLU A 228 -5.62 11.36 -13.80
N ARG A 229 -6.89 11.01 -14.03
CA ARG A 229 -8.04 11.79 -13.56
C ARG A 229 -8.99 10.90 -12.79
N LEU A 230 -9.63 11.50 -11.79
CA LEU A 230 -10.75 10.92 -11.06
C LEU A 230 -12.04 11.61 -11.46
N ASN A 231 -13.10 10.82 -11.59
CA ASN A 231 -14.47 11.32 -11.69
C ASN A 231 -15.03 11.68 -10.30
N ALA A 232 -16.29 12.13 -10.25
CA ALA A 232 -16.95 12.52 -9.01
C ALA A 232 -17.04 11.39 -7.97
N ILE A 233 -17.28 10.15 -8.39
CA ILE A 233 -17.35 8.97 -7.51
C ILE A 233 -16.00 8.73 -6.83
N GLY A 234 -14.92 8.89 -7.59
CA GLY A 234 -13.56 8.77 -7.07
C GLY A 234 -13.25 9.77 -5.96
N TYR A 235 -13.67 11.04 -6.13
CA TYR A 235 -13.51 12.05 -5.08
C TYR A 235 -14.36 11.77 -3.84
N VAL A 236 -15.57 11.21 -4.00
CA VAL A 236 -16.36 10.73 -2.85
C VAL A 236 -15.60 9.64 -2.10
N GLY A 237 -14.96 8.71 -2.81
CA GLY A 237 -14.09 7.71 -2.21
C GLY A 237 -12.93 8.32 -1.42
N VAL A 238 -12.24 9.33 -1.97
CA VAL A 238 -11.16 10.05 -1.25
C VAL A 238 -11.65 10.64 0.07
N VAL A 239 -12.81 11.31 0.07
CA VAL A 239 -13.38 11.87 1.32
C VAL A 239 -13.70 10.77 2.33
N LEU A 240 -14.22 9.64 1.86
CA LEU A 240 -14.55 8.50 2.71
C LEU A 240 -13.29 7.86 3.33
N VAL A 241 -12.21 7.74 2.57
CA VAL A 241 -10.92 7.24 3.06
C VAL A 241 -10.31 8.19 4.10
N ILE A 242 -10.40 9.50 3.90
CA ILE A 242 -9.94 10.49 4.89
C ILE A 242 -10.73 10.35 6.21
N ALA A 243 -12.06 10.22 6.12
CA ALA A 243 -12.90 10.00 7.29
C ALA A 243 -12.55 8.68 8.00
N ALA A 244 -12.26 7.62 7.24
CA ALA A 244 -11.85 6.33 7.78
C ALA A 244 -10.56 6.41 8.61
N VAL A 245 -9.53 7.14 8.13
CA VAL A 245 -8.28 7.34 8.88
C VAL A 245 -8.53 8.05 10.21
N GLY A 246 -9.47 9.01 10.25
CA GLY A 246 -9.91 9.65 11.49
C GLY A 246 -10.54 8.66 12.46
N LEU A 247 -11.50 7.85 12.00
CA LEU A 247 -12.18 6.84 12.82
C LEU A 247 -11.24 5.75 13.37
N LEU A 248 -10.18 5.42 12.62
CA LEU A 248 -9.20 4.42 13.06
C LEU A 248 -8.33 4.90 14.23
N HIS A 249 -8.15 6.21 14.38
CA HIS A 249 -7.26 6.82 15.38
C HIS A 249 -7.99 7.61 16.46
N GLU A 250 -9.29 7.88 16.32
CA GLU A 250 -10.11 8.32 17.44
C GLU A 250 -10.42 7.14 18.37
N ILE A 251 -9.64 7.09 19.46
CA ILE A 251 -9.91 6.69 20.85
C ILE A 251 -8.54 6.31 21.43
N VAL A 252 -7.85 7.32 21.98
CA VAL A 252 -6.87 7.17 23.06
C VAL A 252 -7.41 7.95 24.24
#